data_AF-A0A9P4Y336-F1
#
_entry.id   AF-A0A9P4Y336-F1
#
_cell.length_a   1.000
_cell.length_b   1.000
_cell.length_c   1.000
_cell.angle_alpha   90.00
_cell.angle_beta   90.00
_cell.angle_gamma   90.00
#
_symmetry.space_group_name_H-M   'P 1'
#
loop_
_entity.id
_entity.type
_entity.pdbx_description
1 polymer ?
#
loop_
_entity_poly.entity_id
_entity_poly.type
_entity_poly.pdbx_seq_one_letter_code
_entity_poly.pdbx_strand_id
1 'polypeptide(L)' 'MNGIQRFNIHRDYGNKDRLPSSHTCFNQLDLPEYESYDALRTQLLKAITAGSDYFGFA' A
#
# COMPACT_ATOMS: atom_id res chain seq x y z
N MET A 1 -14.63 -14.48 -1.55
CA MET A 1 -15.11 -13.11 -1.25
C MET A 1 -16.40 -13.25 -0.45
N ASN A 2 -16.34 -13.02 0.87
CA ASN A 2 -17.38 -13.40 1.83
C ASN A 2 -18.13 -12.15 2.35
N GLY A 3 -19.03 -11.59 1.55
CA GLY A 3 -19.89 -10.47 1.96
C GLY A 3 -19.19 -9.11 2.03
N ILE A 4 -19.81 -8.16 2.76
CA ILE A 4 -19.29 -6.79 2.93
C ILE A 4 -17.97 -6.84 3.72
N GLN A 5 -16.88 -6.43 3.08
CA GLN A 5 -15.55 -6.29 3.70
C GLN A 5 -15.25 -4.82 3.91
N ARG A 6 -15.02 -4.42 5.16
CA ARG A 6 -14.58 -3.06 5.49
C ARG A 6 -13.11 -2.90 5.10
N PHE A 7 -12.73 -1.67 4.78
CA PHE A 7 -11.33 -1.32 4.63
C PHE A 7 -10.57 -1.64 5.92
N ASN A 8 -9.47 -2.36 5.79
CA ASN A 8 -8.64 -2.76 6.92
C ASN A 8 -7.15 -2.57 6.58
N ILE A 9 -6.37 -2.26 7.62
CA ILE A 9 -4.93 -2.02 7.52
C ILE A 9 -4.23 -3.06 8.37
N HIS A 10 -3.36 -3.84 7.74
CA HIS A 10 -2.53 -4.83 8.40
C HIS A 10 -1.10 -4.33 8.50
N ARG A 11 -0.45 -4.64 9.61
CA ARG A 11 0.98 -4.36 9.77
C ARG A 11 1.78 -5.45 9.07
N ASP A 12 2.63 -5.06 8.12
CA ASP A 12 3.62 -5.94 7.50
C ASP A 12 4.92 -5.88 8.32
N TYR A 13 5.29 -7.02 8.92
CA TYR A 13 6.52 -7.21 9.69
C TYR A 13 7.72 -7.60 8.81
N GLY A 14 7.55 -7.56 7.48
CA GLY A 14 8.61 -7.78 6.52
C GLY A 14 9.61 -6.61 6.43
N ASN A 15 10.23 -6.45 5.27
CA ASN A 15 11.23 -5.41 5.06
C ASN A 15 10.57 -4.01 5.05
N LYS A 16 11.04 -3.13 5.94
CA LYS A 16 10.60 -1.73 6.11
C LYS A 16 10.82 -0.84 4.87
N ASP A 17 11.72 -1.24 3.97
CA ASP A 17 12.03 -0.51 2.74
C ASP A 17 11.03 -0.79 1.59
N ARG A 18 10.16 -1.81 1.74
CA ARG A 18 9.20 -2.17 0.70
C ARG A 18 8.08 -1.14 0.59
N LEU A 19 7.44 -1.12 -0.58
CA LEU A 19 6.21 -0.37 -0.78
C LEU A 19 5.04 -1.06 -0.08
N PRO A 20 4.00 -0.31 0.35
CA PRO A 20 2.75 -0.90 0.80
C PRO A 20 2.15 -1.77 -0.30
N SER A 21 1.52 -2.88 0.10
CA SER A 21 0.87 -3.80 -0.82
C SER A 21 -0.64 -3.81 -0.57
N SER A 22 -1.43 -4.03 -1.62
CA SER A 22 -2.89 -4.05 -1.51
C SER A 22 -3.46 -5.38 -1.97
N HIS A 23 -4.42 -5.91 -1.21
CA HIS A 23 -5.26 -7.02 -1.62
C HIS A 23 -6.67 -6.53 -1.89
N THR A 24 -6.93 -6.13 -3.14
CA THR A 24 -8.21 -5.53 -3.56
C THR A 24 -9.40 -6.47 -3.35
N CYS A 25 -9.20 -7.78 -3.46
CA CYS A 25 -10.24 -8.79 -3.19
C CYS A 25 -10.74 -8.79 -1.74
N PHE A 26 -9.96 -8.22 -0.80
CA PHE A 26 -10.23 -8.22 0.64
C PHE A 26 -10.35 -6.81 1.24
N ASN A 27 -10.30 -5.75 0.43
CA ASN A 27 -10.24 -4.36 0.89
C ASN A 27 -9.14 -4.13 1.96
N GLN A 28 -7.99 -4.79 1.78
CA GLN A 28 -6.88 -4.80 2.75
C GLN A 28 -5.67 -4.05 2.20
N LEU A 29 -5.06 -3.22 3.05
CA LEU A 29 -3.77 -2.58 2.83
C LEU A 29 -2.74 -3.14 3.83
N ASP A 30 -1.67 -3.73 3.32
CA ASP A 30 -0.52 -4.15 4.13
C ASP A 30 0.50 -3.02 4.17
N LEU A 31 0.74 -2.51 5.39
CA LEU A 31 1.57 -1.36 5.64
C LEU A 31 2.84 -1.77 6.39
N PRO A 32 4.03 -1.61 5.79
CA PRO A 32 5.31 -1.80 6.47
C PRO A 32 5.47 -0.86 7.67
N GLU A 33 6.27 -1.29 8.64
CA GLU A 33 6.56 -0.50 9.84
C GLU A 33 7.60 0.61 9.55
N TYR A 34 7.16 1.65 8.84
CA TYR A 34 7.98 2.84 8.56
C TYR A 34 8.35 3.59 9.84
N GLU A 35 9.58 4.06 9.91
CA GLU A 35 10.14 4.71 11.10
C GLU A 35 9.62 6.14 11.33
N SER A 36 9.07 6.77 10.29
CA SER A 36 8.55 8.14 10.35
C SER A 36 7.30 8.32 9.49
N TYR A 37 6.52 9.36 9.84
CA TYR A 37 5.36 9.77 9.04
C TYR A 37 5.77 10.16 7.61
N ASP A 38 6.91 10.85 7.45
CA ASP A 38 7.38 11.27 6.12
C ASP A 38 7.74 10.07 5.23
N ALA A 39 8.34 9.03 5.81
CA ALA A 39 8.60 7.78 5.11
C ALA A 39 7.29 7.08 4.70
N LEU A 40 6.33 6.98 5.62
CA LEU A 40 5.00 6.43 5.32
C LEU A 40 4.30 7.20 4.20
N ARG A 41 4.25 8.53 4.29
CA ARG A 41 3.59 9.39 3.31
C ARG A 41 4.23 9.26 1.94
N THR A 42 5.56 9.28 1.87
CA THR A 42 6.31 9.17 0.62
C THR A 42 6.09 7.82 -0.05
N GLN A 43 6.20 6.72 0.71
CA GLN A 43 6.05 5.37 0.18
C GLN A 43 4.60 5.06 -0.21
N LEU A 44 3.62 5.55 0.56
CA LEU A 44 2.20 5.39 0.23
C LEU A 44 1.82 6.16 -1.03
N LEU A 45 2.25 7.43 -1.15
CA LEU A 45 2.03 8.22 -2.36
C LEU A 45 2.65 7.55 -3.58
N LYS A 46 3.88 7.03 -3.44
CA LYS A 46 4.55 6.27 -4.48
C LYS A 46 3.75 5.03 -4.87
N ALA A 47 3.24 4.24 -3.92
CA ALA A 47 2.49 3.02 -4.24
C ALA A 47 1.15 3.26 -4.95
N ILE A 48 0.41 4.32 -4.60
CA ILE A 48 -0.88 4.62 -5.25
C ILE A 48 -0.73 5.33 -6.60
N THR A 49 0.45 5.91 -6.87
CA THR A 49 0.78 6.56 -8.15
C THR A 49 1.66 5.67 -9.04
N ALA A 50 2.25 4.60 -8.49
CA ALA A 50 2.99 3.59 -9.25
C ALA A 50 2.03 2.87 -10.21
N GLY A 51 1.96 3.38 -11.44
CA GLY A 51 1.01 2.96 -12.45
C GLY A 51 0.54 4.11 -13.33
N SER A 52 0.42 5.35 -12.81
CA SER A 52 0.07 6.51 -13.63
C SER A 52 1.18 6.88 -14.62
N ASP A 53 2.44 6.77 -14.20
CA ASP A 53 3.59 7.05 -15.07
C ASP A 53 3.88 5.87 -16.03
N TYR A 54 3.56 4.64 -15.62
CA TYR A 54 3.87 3.43 -16.40
C TYR A 54 2.79 3.09 -17.45
N PHE A 55 1.54 3.52 -17.26
CA PHE A 55 0.43 3.27 -18.20
C PHE A 55 -0.01 4.51 -19.01
N GLY A 56 0.67 5.66 -18.89
CA GLY A 56 0.19 6.93 -19.48
C GLY A 56 1.22 7.83 -20.14
N PHE A 57 2.52 7.62 -19.94
CA PHE A 57 3.58 8.39 -20.61
C PHE A 57 4.71 7.46 -21.05
N ALA A 58 4.52 6.84 -22.21
CA ALA A 58 5.56 6.30 -23.07
C ALA A 58 5.49 7.00 -24.43
#